data_AF-A0A0N4TED6-F1
#
_entry.id   AF-A0A0N4TED6-F1
#
_cell.length_a   1.000
_cell.length_b   1.000
_cell.length_c   1.000
_cell.angle_alpha   90.00
_cell.angle_beta   90.00
_cell.angle_gamma   90.00
#
_symmetry.space_group_name_H-M   'P 1'
#
loop_
_entity.id
_entity.type
_entity.pdbx_description
1 polymer ?
#
loop_
_entity_poly.entity_id
_entity_poly.type
_entity_poly.pdbx_seq_one_letter_code
_entity_poly.pdbx_strand_id
1 'polypeptide(L)'
;MIKVVDDLLDTLTNGEHRRTIKALETDADKSSMKSAVDKIDLNKLLNDVESLENIGIDVSFTSDIRKLYKLQTVPETRQAALNKTGVMISDLALLQKNRLNSVPPTTLTEQPPPSSHELNLANKVQGKLHSQIAQYAKPGNVISPPVIHNAVGLNEEDIDLLNEFFTTE
;
A
#
# COMPACT_ATOMS: atom_id res chain seq x y z
N MET A 1 47.38 23.41 -13.85
CA MET A 1 48.15 22.28 -14.40
C MET A 1 47.36 21.43 -15.42
N ILE A 2 46.01 21.44 -15.37
CA ILE A 2 45.14 20.62 -16.25
C ILE A 2 45.16 21.08 -17.72
N LYS A 3 45.13 22.39 -18.00
CA LYS A 3 45.07 22.93 -19.37
C LYS A 3 46.24 22.52 -20.28
N VAL A 4 47.44 22.38 -19.73
CA VAL A 4 48.64 21.99 -20.50
C VAL A 4 48.58 20.52 -20.91
N VAL A 5 47.96 19.69 -20.08
CA VAL A 5 47.74 18.26 -20.38
C VAL A 5 46.66 18.12 -21.45
N ASP A 6 45.58 18.90 -21.38
CA ASP A 6 44.54 18.91 -22.41
C ASP A 6 45.06 19.39 -23.76
N ASP A 7 45.89 20.45 -23.78
CA ASP A 7 46.53 20.94 -25.01
C ASP A 7 47.49 19.90 -25.60
N LEU A 8 48.22 19.16 -24.76
CA LEU A 8 49.08 18.07 -25.21
C LEU A 8 48.26 16.91 -25.80
N LEU A 9 47.19 16.50 -25.12
CA LEU A 9 46.29 15.46 -25.61
C LEU A 9 45.59 15.90 -26.89
N ASP A 10 45.23 17.17 -27.04
CA ASP A 10 44.70 17.73 -28.28
C ASP A 10 45.75 17.71 -29.41
N THR A 11 47.02 18.03 -29.15
CA THR A 11 48.07 17.94 -30.18
C THR A 11 48.35 16.51 -30.62
N LEU A 12 48.26 15.53 -29.70
CA LEU A 12 48.43 14.10 -30.01
C LEU A 12 47.22 13.49 -30.70
N THR A 13 46.03 14.04 -30.49
CA THR A 13 44.76 13.52 -31.02
C THR A 13 44.18 14.40 -32.13
N ASN A 14 44.96 15.35 -32.68
CA ASN A 14 44.51 16.33 -33.68
C ASN A 14 43.19 17.04 -33.29
N GLY A 15 43.03 17.34 -31.99
CA GLY A 15 41.85 18.01 -31.44
C GLY A 15 40.61 17.13 -31.31
N GLU A 16 40.75 15.81 -31.38
CA GLU A 16 39.66 14.86 -31.10
C GLU A 16 39.35 14.76 -29.60
N HIS A 17 40.35 14.92 -28.72
CA HIS A 17 40.15 14.90 -27.27
C HIS A 17 39.17 15.99 -26.83
N ARG A 18 39.40 17.26 -27.19
CA ARG A 18 38.49 18.38 -26.89
C ARG A 18 37.10 18.21 -27.52
N ARG A 19 37.01 17.63 -28.71
CA ARG A 19 35.71 17.34 -29.35
C ARG A 19 34.92 16.30 -28.56
N THR A 20 35.59 15.25 -28.11
CA THR A 20 34.98 14.17 -27.33
C THR A 20 34.54 14.66 -25.96
N ILE A 21 35.37 15.44 -25.26
CA ILE A 21 34.98 16.06 -23.99
C ILE A 21 33.79 17.00 -24.18
N LYS A 22 33.81 17.85 -25.21
CA LYS A 22 32.70 18.75 -25.49
C LYS A 22 31.41 18.00 -25.80
N ALA A 23 31.48 16.90 -26.56
CA ALA A 23 30.33 16.03 -26.83
C ALA A 23 29.78 15.40 -25.55
N LEU A 24 30.65 14.87 -24.68
CA LEU A 24 30.29 14.30 -23.38
C LEU A 24 29.73 15.34 -22.41
N GLU A 25 30.18 16.60 -22.46
CA GLU A 25 29.60 17.70 -21.68
C GLU A 25 28.21 18.07 -22.20
N THR A 26 27.98 18.11 -23.52
CA THR A 26 26.64 18.31 -24.09
C THR A 26 25.69 17.14 -23.85
N ASP A 27 26.18 15.90 -23.78
CA ASP A 27 25.37 14.73 -23.39
C ASP A 27 25.15 14.65 -21.87
N ALA A 28 26.07 15.23 -21.08
CA ALA A 28 25.93 15.40 -19.64
C ALA A 28 24.99 16.56 -19.25
N ASP A 29 24.50 17.37 -20.20
CA ASP A 29 23.32 18.22 -20.08
C ASP A 29 22.05 17.34 -20.04
N LYS A 30 21.98 16.60 -18.94
CA LYS A 30 20.98 15.69 -18.39
C LYS A 30 19.60 16.35 -18.21
N SER A 31 19.04 16.95 -19.26
CA SER A 31 17.65 17.43 -19.26
C SER A 31 16.66 16.34 -19.68
N SER A 32 17.09 15.34 -20.47
CA SER A 32 16.20 14.25 -20.92
C SER A 32 15.93 13.19 -19.84
N MET A 33 16.92 12.89 -18.98
CA MET A 33 16.74 11.89 -17.92
C MET A 33 16.08 12.47 -16.65
N LYS A 34 16.31 13.75 -16.33
CA LYS A 34 15.68 14.42 -15.18
C LYS A 34 14.17 14.62 -15.39
N SER A 35 13.72 14.96 -16.60
CA SER A 35 12.30 15.27 -16.83
C SER A 35 11.35 14.06 -16.78
N ALA A 36 11.88 12.83 -16.95
CA ALA A 36 11.10 11.61 -16.81
C ALA A 36 10.88 11.23 -15.33
N VAL A 37 11.85 11.55 -14.47
CA VAL A 37 11.79 11.27 -13.02
C VAL A 37 10.92 12.31 -12.30
N ASP A 38 10.92 13.57 -12.73
CA ASP A 38 10.07 14.63 -12.15
C ASP A 38 8.56 14.40 -12.36
N LYS A 39 8.16 13.55 -13.32
CA LYS A 39 6.74 13.17 -13.54
C LYS A 39 6.28 12.00 -12.67
N ILE A 40 7.20 11.25 -12.09
CA ILE A 40 6.89 10.08 -11.27
C ILE A 40 6.88 10.56 -9.83
N ASP A 41 5.70 10.53 -9.21
CA ASP A 41 5.59 10.72 -7.77
C ASP A 41 6.25 9.53 -7.06
N LEU A 42 7.55 9.67 -6.79
CA LEU A 42 8.39 8.69 -6.12
C LEU A 42 7.82 8.30 -4.74
N ASN A 43 7.13 9.22 -4.06
CA ASN A 43 6.47 8.89 -2.80
C ASN A 43 5.32 7.91 -3.02
N LYS A 44 4.48 8.14 -4.03
CA LYS A 44 3.38 7.24 -4.36
C LYS A 44 3.93 5.86 -4.75
N LEU A 45 4.96 5.80 -5.59
CA LEU A 45 5.56 4.54 -6.02
C LEU A 45 6.16 3.76 -4.85
N LEU A 46 6.87 4.43 -3.93
CA LEU A 46 7.43 3.78 -2.75
C LEU A 46 6.34 3.25 -1.82
N ASN A 47 5.22 3.96 -1.65
CA ASN A 47 4.08 3.48 -0.87
C ASN A 47 3.42 2.26 -1.54
N ASP A 48 3.31 2.26 -2.87
CA ASP A 48 2.80 1.12 -3.64
C ASP A 48 3.72 -0.10 -3.49
N VAL A 49 5.05 0.10 -3.49
CA VAL A 49 6.03 -0.97 -3.24
C VAL A 49 5.99 -1.45 -1.78
N GLU A 50 5.89 -0.56 -0.80
CA GLU A 50 5.75 -0.91 0.62
C GLU A 50 4.50 -1.77 0.87
N SER A 51 3.44 -1.59 0.08
CA SER A 51 2.22 -2.41 0.20
C SER A 51 2.46 -3.90 -0.07
N LEU A 52 3.49 -4.23 -0.86
CA LEU A 52 3.86 -5.61 -1.20
C LEU A 52 4.44 -6.39 -0.01
N GLU A 53 4.82 -5.70 1.06
CA GLU A 53 5.18 -6.32 2.34
C GLU A 53 4.07 -7.25 2.85
N ASN A 54 2.81 -6.90 2.60
CA ASN A 54 1.65 -7.71 2.99
C ASN A 54 1.67 -9.11 2.37
N ILE A 55 2.30 -9.26 1.20
CA ILE A 55 2.39 -10.52 0.44
C ILE A 55 3.72 -11.25 0.75
N GLY A 56 4.56 -10.70 1.64
CA GLY A 56 5.82 -11.29 2.07
C GLY A 56 7.04 -10.86 1.25
N ILE A 57 6.94 -9.75 0.50
CA ILE A 57 8.08 -9.18 -0.23
C ILE A 57 8.88 -8.28 0.71
N ASP A 58 10.21 -8.45 0.75
CA ASP A 58 11.09 -7.57 1.52
C ASP A 58 11.15 -6.18 0.90
N VAL A 59 10.73 -5.17 1.67
CA VAL A 59 10.70 -3.76 1.27
C VAL A 59 11.69 -2.91 2.06
N SER A 60 12.62 -3.53 2.81
CA SER A 60 13.62 -2.82 3.64
C SER A 60 14.39 -1.72 2.89
N PHE A 61 14.63 -1.93 1.59
CA PHE A 61 15.31 -0.99 0.70
C PHE A 61 14.55 0.34 0.48
N THR A 62 13.22 0.37 0.63
CA THR A 62 12.43 1.59 0.39
C THR A 62 12.77 2.68 1.41
N SER A 63 13.17 2.29 2.62
CA SER A 63 13.64 3.18 3.68
C SER A 63 14.92 3.93 3.27
N ASP A 64 15.86 3.23 2.65
CA ASP A 64 17.13 3.81 2.21
C ASP A 64 16.93 4.73 1.01
N ILE A 65 16.04 4.37 0.08
CA ILE A 65 15.65 5.24 -1.03
C ILE A 65 14.97 6.51 -0.50
N ARG A 66 14.07 6.40 0.47
CA ARG A 66 13.37 7.55 1.08
C ARG A 66 14.37 8.53 1.71
N LYS A 67 15.41 8.02 2.39
CA LYS A 67 16.50 8.82 2.96
C LYS A 67 17.36 9.48 1.88
N LEU A 68 17.76 8.72 0.85
CA LEU A 68 18.63 9.21 -0.23
C LEU A 68 17.99 10.39 -0.98
N TYR A 69 16.68 10.31 -1.24
CA TYR A 69 15.94 11.32 -1.98
C TYR A 69 15.24 12.37 -1.10
N LYS A 70 15.49 12.36 0.22
CA LYS A 70 14.87 13.28 1.21
C LYS A 70 13.35 13.37 1.07
N LEU A 71 12.70 12.25 0.77
CA LEU A 71 11.26 12.17 0.56
C LEU A 71 10.55 12.26 1.92
N GLN A 72 9.72 13.28 2.11
CA GLN A 72 8.91 13.39 3.33
C GLN A 72 7.90 12.26 3.41
N THR A 73 7.73 11.69 4.60
CA THR A 73 6.64 10.77 4.89
C THR A 73 5.33 11.52 4.77
N VAL A 74 4.53 11.16 3.75
CA VAL A 74 3.20 11.75 3.54
C VAL A 74 2.38 11.51 4.81
N PRO A 75 1.81 12.56 5.44
CA PRO A 75 0.97 12.37 6.61
C PRO A 75 -0.22 11.49 6.24
N GLU A 76 -0.44 10.44 7.04
CA GLU A 76 -1.48 9.44 6.80
C GLU A 76 -2.85 10.11 6.97
N THR A 77 -3.46 10.52 5.85
CA THR A 77 -4.84 11.01 5.87
C THR A 77 -5.77 9.86 6.25
N ARG A 78 -6.93 10.15 6.87
CA ARG A 78 -7.91 9.11 7.23
C ARG A 78 -8.30 8.25 6.02
N GLN A 79 -8.48 8.88 4.86
CA GLN A 79 -8.77 8.16 3.63
C GLN A 79 -7.60 7.27 3.19
N ALA A 80 -6.34 7.72 3.33
CA ALA A 80 -5.18 6.90 3.04
C ALA A 80 -5.10 5.68 3.97
N ALA A 81 -5.41 5.83 5.26
CA ALA A 81 -5.47 4.72 6.20
C ALA A 81 -6.55 3.69 5.81
N LEU A 82 -7.75 4.15 5.42
CA LEU A 82 -8.82 3.28 4.94
C LEU A 82 -8.44 2.57 3.63
N ASN A 83 -7.85 3.29 2.67
CA ASN A 83 -7.37 2.71 1.42
C ASN A 83 -6.30 1.63 1.69
N LYS A 84 -5.36 1.89 2.61
CA LYS A 84 -4.35 0.92 3.02
C LYS A 84 -4.96 -0.34 3.64
N THR A 85 -5.98 -0.19 4.49
CA THR A 85 -6.74 -1.34 5.02
C THR A 85 -7.48 -2.09 3.91
N GLY A 86 -8.04 -1.39 2.93
CA GLY A 86 -8.67 -2.01 1.75
C GLY A 86 -7.70 -2.86 0.93
N VAL A 87 -6.47 -2.36 0.72
CA VAL A 87 -5.39 -3.11 0.06
C VAL A 87 -5.04 -4.36 0.88
N MET A 88 -4.84 -4.24 2.19
CA MET A 88 -4.55 -5.39 3.07
C MET A 88 -5.65 -6.48 3.01
N ILE A 89 -6.92 -6.08 2.92
CA ILE A 89 -8.05 -7.03 2.78
C ILE A 89 -7.99 -7.74 1.43
N SER A 90 -7.72 -7.00 0.34
CA SER A 90 -7.56 -7.58 -0.99
C SER A 90 -6.39 -8.57 -1.05
N ASP A 91 -5.26 -8.23 -0.42
CA ASP A 91 -4.08 -9.09 -0.34
C ASP A 91 -4.38 -10.35 0.48
N LEU A 92 -5.09 -10.23 1.60
CA LEU A 92 -5.51 -11.37 2.41
C LEU A 92 -6.43 -12.31 1.62
N ALA A 93 -7.38 -11.77 0.88
CA ALA A 93 -8.26 -12.54 0.01
C ALA A 93 -7.49 -13.25 -1.10
N LEU A 94 -6.44 -12.62 -1.65
CA LEU A 94 -5.55 -13.23 -2.64
C LEU A 94 -4.76 -14.41 -2.04
N LEU A 95 -4.20 -14.26 -0.84
CA LEU A 95 -3.49 -15.35 -0.15
C LEU A 95 -4.44 -16.53 0.14
N GLN A 96 -5.64 -16.24 0.62
CA GLN A 96 -6.68 -17.25 0.85
C GLN A 96 -7.08 -17.95 -0.44
N LYS A 97 -7.31 -17.19 -1.51
CA LYS A 97 -7.65 -17.74 -2.83
C LYS A 97 -6.54 -18.64 -3.37
N ASN A 98 -5.28 -18.24 -3.26
CA ASN A 98 -4.15 -19.05 -3.70
C ASN A 98 -4.05 -20.35 -2.90
N ARG A 99 -4.28 -20.30 -1.60
CA ARG A 99 -4.35 -21.50 -0.74
C ARG A 99 -5.50 -22.42 -1.14
N LEU A 100 -6.70 -21.86 -1.35
CA LEU A 100 -7.90 -22.60 -1.72
C LEU A 100 -7.84 -23.19 -3.14
N ASN A 101 -7.13 -22.53 -4.05
CA ASN A 101 -6.91 -22.99 -5.42
C ASN A 101 -5.69 -23.91 -5.58
N SER A 102 -4.98 -24.22 -4.49
CA SER A 102 -3.88 -25.19 -4.56
C SER A 102 -4.41 -26.58 -4.88
N VAL A 103 -3.54 -27.44 -5.42
CA VAL A 103 -3.91 -28.75 -5.96
C VAL A 103 -4.76 -29.51 -4.93
N PRO A 104 -5.95 -30.01 -5.31
CA PRO A 104 -6.84 -30.70 -4.39
C PRO A 104 -6.09 -31.82 -3.68
N PRO A 105 -6.14 -31.89 -2.33
CA PRO A 105 -5.57 -33.00 -1.60
C PRO A 105 -6.23 -34.31 -2.06
N THR A 106 -5.49 -35.42 -1.95
CA THR A 106 -5.97 -36.77 -2.31
C THR A 106 -7.26 -37.17 -1.58
N THR A 107 -7.60 -36.49 -0.48
CA THR A 107 -8.89 -36.58 0.21
C THR A 107 -9.54 -35.19 0.25
N LEU A 108 -10.82 -35.07 -0.12
CA LEU A 108 -11.59 -33.81 -0.11
C LEU A 108 -11.76 -33.17 1.29
N THR A 109 -11.28 -33.82 2.33
CA THR A 109 -11.50 -33.46 3.74
C THR A 109 -10.39 -32.61 4.35
N GLU A 110 -9.19 -32.52 3.76
CA GLU A 110 -8.06 -31.80 4.36
C GLU A 110 -7.71 -30.52 3.59
N GLN A 111 -8.41 -29.43 3.89
CA GLN A 111 -8.01 -28.11 3.38
C GLN A 111 -6.61 -27.74 3.89
N PRO A 112 -5.71 -27.21 3.03
CA PRO A 112 -4.39 -26.77 3.48
C PRO A 112 -4.49 -25.72 4.59
N PRO A 113 -3.70 -25.83 5.67
CA PRO A 113 -3.75 -24.85 6.76
C PRO A 113 -3.31 -23.46 6.29
N PRO A 114 -3.80 -22.38 6.93
CA PRO A 114 -3.37 -21.02 6.64
C PRO A 114 -1.86 -20.84 6.76
N SER A 115 -1.27 -20.06 5.86
CA SER A 115 0.16 -19.72 5.96
C SER A 115 0.44 -18.78 7.13
N SER A 116 1.67 -18.74 7.63
CA SER A 116 2.06 -17.81 8.70
C SER A 116 1.86 -16.35 8.28
N HIS A 117 2.07 -16.04 7.00
CA HIS A 117 1.90 -14.70 6.45
C HIS A 117 0.42 -14.31 6.34
N GLU A 118 -0.45 -15.25 5.94
CA GLU A 118 -1.91 -15.09 5.95
C GLU A 118 -2.42 -14.80 7.38
N LEU A 119 -1.95 -15.54 8.38
CA LEU A 119 -2.32 -15.32 9.78
C LEU A 119 -1.84 -13.96 10.30
N ASN A 120 -0.59 -13.58 10.03
CA ASN A 120 -0.05 -12.29 10.44
C ASN A 120 -0.80 -11.12 9.79
N LEU A 121 -1.09 -11.22 8.49
CA LEU A 121 -1.87 -10.20 7.78
C LEU A 121 -3.30 -10.13 8.30
N ALA A 122 -3.94 -11.26 8.57
CA ALA A 122 -5.28 -11.31 9.17
C ALA A 122 -5.33 -10.62 10.53
N ASN A 123 -4.37 -10.89 11.41
CA ASN A 123 -4.26 -10.22 12.72
C ASN A 123 -4.04 -8.71 12.57
N LYS A 124 -3.20 -8.29 11.61
CA LYS A 124 -2.93 -6.87 11.32
C LYS A 124 -4.20 -6.17 10.81
N VAL A 125 -4.95 -6.80 9.90
CA VAL A 125 -6.23 -6.30 9.40
C VAL A 125 -7.26 -6.19 10.53
N GLN A 126 -7.39 -7.22 11.36
CA GLN A 126 -8.31 -7.22 12.50
C GLN A 126 -8.00 -6.06 13.46
N GLY A 127 -6.73 -5.87 13.84
CA GLY A 127 -6.31 -4.78 14.72
C GLY A 127 -6.60 -3.40 14.12
N LYS A 128 -6.35 -3.22 12.82
CA LYS A 128 -6.64 -1.96 12.11
C LYS A 128 -8.14 -1.68 12.04
N LEU A 129 -8.96 -2.65 11.65
CA LEU A 129 -10.41 -2.50 11.62
C LEU A 129 -10.99 -2.21 13.00
N HIS A 130 -10.51 -2.92 14.03
CA HIS A 130 -10.92 -2.67 15.40
C HIS A 130 -10.65 -1.21 15.81
N SER A 131 -9.42 -0.72 15.58
CA SER A 131 -9.08 0.67 15.89
C SER A 131 -9.90 1.70 15.10
N GLN A 132 -10.19 1.42 13.83
CA GLN A 132 -10.98 2.32 12.97
C GLN A 132 -12.43 2.38 13.43
N ILE A 133 -13.04 1.23 13.71
CA ILE A 133 -14.43 1.16 14.18
C ILE A 133 -14.54 1.82 15.57
N ALA A 134 -13.62 1.51 16.50
CA ALA A 134 -13.64 2.05 17.85
C ALA A 134 -13.44 3.58 17.89
N GLN A 135 -12.62 4.14 17.00
CA GLN A 135 -12.33 5.58 17.01
C GLN A 135 -13.38 6.41 16.27
N TYR A 136 -14.02 5.87 15.23
CA TYR A 136 -14.80 6.69 14.29
C TYR A 136 -16.26 6.28 14.14
N ALA A 137 -16.66 5.07 14.55
CA ALA A 137 -18.03 4.63 14.44
C ALA A 137 -18.76 4.75 15.79
N LYS A 138 -19.88 5.49 15.82
CA LYS A 138 -20.80 5.42 16.96
C LYS A 138 -21.46 4.03 16.96
N PRO A 139 -21.78 3.43 18.12
CA PRO A 139 -22.40 2.10 18.17
C PRO A 139 -23.66 1.97 17.31
N GLY A 140 -24.50 3.01 17.27
CA GLY A 140 -25.72 3.05 16.44
C GLY A 140 -25.48 3.13 14.92
N ASN A 141 -24.26 3.42 14.47
CA ASN A 141 -23.88 3.36 13.06
C ASN A 141 -23.32 1.98 12.66
N VAL A 142 -22.97 1.13 13.63
CA VAL A 142 -22.40 -0.20 13.39
C VAL A 142 -23.49 -1.27 13.43
N ILE A 143 -24.55 -1.05 14.21
CA ILE A 143 -25.63 -1.99 14.43
C ILE A 143 -26.94 -1.40 13.92
N SER A 144 -27.69 -2.20 13.15
CA SER A 144 -29.03 -1.83 12.69
C SER A 144 -30.08 -2.14 13.77
N PRO A 145 -31.17 -1.38 13.88
CA PRO A 145 -32.25 -1.65 14.83
C PRO A 145 -32.79 -3.09 14.78
N PRO A 146 -33.00 -3.72 13.60
CA PRO A 146 -33.45 -5.11 13.53
C PRO A 146 -32.50 -6.11 14.21
N VAL A 147 -31.18 -5.86 14.15
CA VAL A 147 -30.19 -6.73 14.83
C VAL A 147 -30.31 -6.59 16.35
N ILE A 148 -30.62 -5.40 16.86
CA ILE A 148 -30.88 -5.17 18.29
C ILE A 148 -32.16 -5.89 18.68
N HIS A 149 -33.22 -5.76 17.89
CA HIS A 149 -34.51 -6.40 18.15
C HIS A 149 -34.36 -7.92 18.22
N ASN A 150 -33.69 -8.53 17.23
CA ASN A 150 -33.38 -9.95 17.23
C ASN A 150 -32.52 -10.38 18.43
N ALA A 151 -31.53 -9.56 18.82
CA ALA A 151 -30.68 -9.86 19.98
C ALA A 151 -31.42 -9.75 21.33
N VAL A 152 -32.43 -8.88 21.41
CA VAL A 152 -33.31 -8.71 22.58
C VAL A 152 -34.46 -9.73 22.57
N GLY A 153 -34.68 -10.42 21.45
CA GLY A 153 -35.74 -11.42 21.29
C GLY A 153 -37.10 -10.83 20.91
N LEU A 154 -37.12 -9.63 20.33
CA LEU A 154 -38.32 -8.99 19.81
C LEU A 154 -38.56 -9.45 18.37
N ASN A 155 -39.73 -10.03 18.12
CA ASN A 155 -40.19 -10.35 16.77
C ASN A 155 -40.93 -9.14 16.17
N GLU A 156 -41.17 -9.13 14.84
CA GLU A 156 -41.91 -8.04 14.18
C GLU A 156 -43.27 -7.77 14.82
N GLU A 157 -43.97 -8.81 15.29
CA GLU A 157 -45.25 -8.71 16.02
C GLU A 157 -45.10 -7.99 17.37
N ASP A 158 -43.99 -8.20 18.09
CA ASP A 158 -43.72 -7.55 19.37
C ASP A 158 -43.38 -6.06 19.18
N ILE A 159 -42.77 -5.70 18.05
CA ILE A 159 -42.42 -4.32 17.70
C ILE A 159 -43.67 -3.51 17.33
N ASP A 160 -44.61 -4.11 16.60
CA ASP A 160 -45.89 -3.47 16.27
C ASP A 160 -46.73 -3.20 17.53
N LEU A 161 -46.74 -4.14 18.48
CA LEU A 161 -47.35 -3.98 19.81
C LEU A 161 -46.70 -2.84 20.63
N LEU A 162 -45.37 -2.71 20.59
CA LEU A 162 -44.67 -1.62 21.29
C LEU A 162 -44.93 -0.26 20.62
N ASN A 163 -44.97 -0.21 19.29
CA ASN A 163 -45.27 1.02 18.56
C ASN A 163 -46.68 1.54 18.84
N GLU A 164 -47.66 0.65 19.03
CA GLU A 164 -49.02 1.03 19.47
C GLU A 164 -49.01 1.64 20.89
N PHE A 165 -48.13 1.17 21.79
CA PHE A 165 -48.04 1.66 23.16
C PHE A 165 -47.34 3.03 23.30
N PHE A 166 -46.40 3.34 22.40
CA PHE A 166 -45.62 4.60 22.45
C PHE A 166 -46.17 5.72 21.55
N THR A 167 -47.18 5.44 20.71
CA THR A 167 -47.79 6.43 19.80
C THR A 167 -49.09 7.05 20.34
N THR A 168 -49.56 6.62 21.52
CA THR A 168 -50.69 7.26 22.23
C THR A 168 -50.22 8.43 23.10
N GLU A 169 -49.76 9.51 22.46
CA GLU A 169 -49.93 10.91 22.90
C GLU A 169 -49.97 11.84 21.68
#